data_AF-A0A1A9RYB4-F1
#
_entry.id   AF-A0A1A9RYB4-F1
#
_cell.length_a   1.000
_cell.length_b   1.000
_cell.length_c   1.000
_cell.angle_alpha   90.00
_cell.angle_beta   90.00
_cell.angle_gamma   90.00
#
_symmetry.space_group_name_H-M   'P 1'
#
loop_
_entity.id
_entity.type
_entity.pdbx_description
1 polymer ?
#
loop_
_entity_poly.entity_id
_entity_poly.type
_entity_poly.pdbx_seq_one_letter_code
_entity_poly.pdbx_strand_id
1 'polypeptide(L)'
;MEKRHLAACVCAAWLLAGCTGSDVMLGLGFGGRHFGMGTGLSIPVGSRRNVQDLRDLRIIEEQVLTYFDAEGRPSNAAVKGGYYRQLLSRQGGGYLVQDFYETGQKRSDAMLLARDALYNFRAHPQNGVLTTYAINGNILYQQNFRDGKMVSASY
;
A
#
# COMPACT_ATOMS: atom_id res chain seq x y z
N MET A 1 -39.53 -44.73 33.84
CA MET A 1 -38.58 -43.68 33.41
C MET A 1 -37.19 -44.29 33.56
N GLU A 2 -36.33 -44.49 32.57
CA GLU A 2 -36.09 -43.81 31.28
C GLU A 2 -35.42 -44.75 30.25
N LYS A 3 -35.73 -44.47 28.96
CA LYS A 3 -34.93 -44.45 27.71
C LYS A 3 -33.92 -45.59 27.42
N ARG A 4 -34.10 -46.45 26.39
CA ARG A 4 -34.16 -46.29 24.92
C ARG A 4 -32.79 -46.21 24.17
N HIS A 5 -32.47 -47.34 23.54
CA HIS A 5 -31.95 -47.62 22.18
C HIS A 5 -30.58 -47.11 21.65
N LEU A 6 -29.89 -48.09 21.04
CA LEU A 6 -28.76 -48.04 20.10
C LEU A 6 -28.97 -47.07 18.92
N ALA A 7 -27.87 -46.50 18.40
CA ALA A 7 -27.44 -46.68 17.00
C ALA A 7 -26.10 -45.98 16.73
N ALA A 8 -25.23 -46.70 16.03
CA ALA A 8 -23.95 -46.23 15.50
C ALA A 8 -24.14 -45.21 14.36
N CYS A 9 -23.20 -44.27 14.24
CA CYS A 9 -22.78 -43.73 12.95
C CYS A 9 -21.36 -43.19 13.08
N VAL A 10 -20.44 -43.93 12.46
CA VAL A 10 -19.05 -43.57 12.23
C VAL A 10 -19.03 -42.45 11.20
N CYS A 11 -18.60 -41.25 11.61
CA CYS A 11 -18.18 -40.20 10.68
C CYS A 11 -16.74 -39.83 11.00
N ALA A 12 -15.84 -40.31 10.15
CA ALA A 12 -14.42 -40.00 10.18
C ALA A 12 -14.20 -38.52 9.81
N ALA A 13 -13.86 -37.69 10.79
CA ALA A 13 -13.36 -36.34 10.54
C ALA A 13 -11.83 -36.39 10.45
N TRP A 14 -11.32 -36.37 9.23
CA TRP A 14 -9.90 -36.16 8.95
C TRP A 14 -9.54 -34.71 9.31
N LEU A 15 -8.91 -34.50 10.47
CA LEU A 15 -8.24 -33.26 10.83
C LEU A 15 -6.81 -33.30 10.30
N LEU A 16 -6.60 -32.75 9.10
CA LEU A 16 -5.27 -32.39 8.62
C LEU A 16 -4.80 -31.12 9.35
N ALA A 17 -4.22 -31.30 10.53
CA ALA A 17 -3.41 -30.29 11.18
C ALA A 17 -2.00 -30.29 10.54
N GLY A 18 -1.89 -29.67 9.37
CA GLY A 18 -0.62 -29.36 8.74
C GLY A 18 -0.04 -28.08 9.32
N CYS A 19 0.77 -28.19 10.37
CA CYS A 19 1.68 -27.12 10.77
C CYS A 19 2.87 -27.12 9.81
N THR A 20 2.89 -26.24 8.82
CA THR A 20 4.12 -25.94 8.08
C THR A 20 4.12 -24.46 7.66
N GLY A 21 5.04 -23.70 8.23
CA GLY A 21 5.31 -22.33 7.82
C GLY A 21 6.31 -21.68 8.78
N SER A 22 7.56 -22.16 8.73
CA SER A 22 8.66 -21.49 9.41
C SER A 22 8.98 -20.19 8.63
N ASP A 23 8.41 -19.07 9.04
CA ASP A 23 8.79 -17.77 8.48
C ASP A 23 10.14 -17.35 9.09
N VAL A 24 11.16 -17.19 8.23
CA VAL A 24 12.48 -16.71 8.64
C VAL A 24 12.49 -15.18 8.51
N MET A 25 12.52 -14.49 9.65
CA MET A 25 12.71 -13.03 9.68
C MET A 25 14.21 -12.71 9.52
N LEU A 26 14.65 -12.46 8.29
CA LEU A 26 16.03 -12.04 7.99
C LEU A 26 16.20 -10.54 8.26
N GLY A 27 16.61 -10.21 9.50
CA GLY A 27 17.15 -8.90 9.83
C GLY A 27 18.57 -8.75 9.27
N LEU A 28 18.72 -8.13 8.10
CA LEU A 28 20.03 -7.81 7.54
C LEU A 28 20.52 -6.46 8.08
N GLY A 29 21.34 -6.54 9.12
CA GLY A 29 22.13 -5.43 9.63
C GLY A 29 23.46 -5.26 8.87
N PHE A 30 23.74 -4.02 8.51
CA PHE A 30 25.04 -3.36 8.31
C PHE A 30 25.98 -3.81 7.18
N GLY A 31 26.13 -2.93 6.17
CA GLY A 31 27.31 -2.93 5.31
C GLY A 31 27.19 -2.15 3.98
N GLY A 32 27.11 -0.81 4.05
CA GLY A 32 27.50 0.05 2.92
C GLY A 32 26.39 0.65 2.04
N ARG A 33 26.20 1.97 2.17
CA ARG A 33 25.47 2.90 1.28
C ARG A 33 23.98 2.58 1.03
N HIS A 34 23.19 3.04 1.99
CA HIS A 34 21.74 2.94 2.07
C HIS A 34 21.03 4.10 1.34
N PHE A 35 20.38 3.81 0.22
CA PHE A 35 19.17 4.52 -0.19
C PHE A 35 18.05 3.48 -0.20
N GLY A 36 17.03 3.67 0.63
CA GLY A 36 15.88 2.75 0.71
C GLY A 36 15.48 2.46 2.14
N MET A 37 14.76 3.40 2.76
CA MET A 37 14.22 3.33 4.10
C MET A 37 13.25 2.13 4.25
N GLY A 38 13.76 1.02 4.78
CA GLY A 38 13.04 -0.01 5.54
C GLY A 38 11.62 -0.40 5.10
N THR A 39 11.47 -1.07 3.95
CA THR A 39 10.32 -1.95 3.71
C THR A 39 10.73 -3.39 4.03
N GLY A 40 10.29 -3.93 5.17
CA GLY A 40 10.53 -5.33 5.51
C GLY A 40 9.87 -6.26 4.48
N LEU A 41 10.65 -7.15 3.89
CA LEU A 41 10.19 -8.19 2.97
C LEU A 41 9.86 -9.46 3.77
N SER A 42 8.59 -9.87 3.78
CA SER A 42 8.20 -11.23 4.21
C SER A 42 8.35 -12.17 3.02
N ILE A 43 9.40 -13.01 3.03
CA ILE A 43 9.64 -14.03 2.00
C ILE A 43 9.24 -15.40 2.59
N PRO A 44 8.20 -16.06 2.06
CA PRO A 44 7.87 -17.42 2.48
C PRO A 44 8.92 -18.41 1.94
N VAL A 45 9.75 -18.97 2.83
CA VAL A 45 10.80 -19.93 2.45
C VAL A 45 10.19 -21.34 2.45
N GLY A 46 9.72 -21.81 1.29
CA GLY A 46 9.16 -23.16 1.18
C GLY A 46 9.05 -23.79 -0.20
N SER A 47 9.29 -23.07 -1.30
CA SER A 47 9.12 -23.64 -2.66
C SER A 47 10.46 -23.74 -3.40
N ARG A 48 10.99 -24.97 -3.51
CA ARG A 48 11.97 -25.30 -4.56
C ARG A 48 11.25 -25.26 -5.91
N ARG A 49 11.34 -24.16 -6.64
CA ARG A 49 10.97 -24.10 -8.06
C ARG A 49 12.01 -23.35 -8.88
N ASN A 50 12.06 -23.80 -10.12
CA ASN A 50 12.99 -23.51 -11.20
C ASN A 50 13.25 -21.99 -11.34
N VAL A 51 14.51 -21.62 -11.61
CA VAL A 51 15.03 -20.24 -11.75
C VAL A 51 14.31 -19.42 -12.84
N GLN A 52 13.45 -20.05 -13.64
CA GLN A 52 12.56 -19.38 -14.60
C GLN A 52 11.29 -18.75 -13.97
N ASP A 53 10.95 -19.09 -12.72
CA ASP A 53 9.76 -18.62 -11.98
C ASP A 53 10.02 -17.35 -11.15
N LEU A 54 11.18 -16.71 -11.33
CA LEU A 54 11.54 -15.45 -10.67
C LEU A 54 10.89 -14.20 -11.32
N ARG A 55 10.07 -14.39 -12.37
CA ARG A 55 9.28 -13.30 -12.98
C ARG A 55 8.07 -12.89 -12.15
N ASP A 56 7.64 -13.76 -11.23
CA ASP A 56 6.55 -13.52 -10.29
C ASP A 56 7.03 -13.10 -8.89
N LEU A 57 8.32 -12.82 -8.73
CA LEU A 57 8.74 -11.87 -7.71
C LEU A 57 8.14 -10.52 -8.10
N ARG A 58 6.95 -10.21 -7.57
CA ARG A 58 6.50 -8.82 -7.42
C ARG A 58 7.52 -8.14 -6.51
N ILE A 59 8.62 -7.72 -7.11
CA ILE A 59 9.27 -6.48 -6.74
C ILE A 59 8.11 -5.50 -6.69
N ILE A 60 7.87 -4.91 -5.53
CA ILE A 60 6.96 -3.78 -5.39
C ILE A 60 7.71 -2.64 -6.09
N GLU A 61 7.82 -2.73 -7.42
CA GLU A 61 8.19 -1.60 -8.23
C GLU A 61 7.15 -0.56 -7.87
N GLU A 62 7.65 0.49 -7.25
CA GLU A 62 6.97 1.74 -7.05
C GLU A 62 6.15 2.06 -8.31
N GLN A 63 4.84 1.76 -8.30
CA GLN A 63 3.99 2.00 -9.46
C GLN A 63 3.70 3.50 -9.51
N VAL A 64 4.68 4.26 -9.96
CA VAL A 64 4.52 5.68 -10.22
C VAL A 64 3.45 5.83 -11.30
N LEU A 65 2.31 6.36 -10.89
CA LEU A 65 1.17 6.62 -11.74
C LEU A 65 1.40 7.85 -12.60
N THR A 66 1.95 8.91 -12.00
CA THR A 66 2.28 10.15 -12.70
C THR A 66 3.30 10.97 -11.92
N TYR A 67 4.10 11.76 -12.63
CA TYR A 67 4.99 12.77 -12.06
C TYR A 67 4.34 14.14 -12.17
N PHE A 68 4.68 15.03 -11.25
CA PHE A 68 4.30 16.43 -11.28
C PHE A 68 5.53 17.32 -11.14
N ASP A 69 5.56 18.44 -11.85
CA ASP A 69 6.56 19.48 -11.61
C ASP A 69 6.31 20.22 -10.28
N ALA A 70 7.18 21.18 -9.97
CA ALA A 70 7.09 21.98 -8.74
C ALA A 70 5.79 22.79 -8.64
N GLU A 71 5.14 23.10 -9.77
CA GLU A 71 3.86 23.82 -9.81
C GLU A 71 2.64 22.89 -9.68
N GLY A 72 2.86 21.58 -9.75
CA GLY A 72 1.84 20.54 -9.70
C GLY A 72 1.25 20.17 -11.06
N ARG A 73 1.92 20.50 -12.17
CA ARG A 73 1.50 20.11 -13.52
C ARG A 73 2.04 18.72 -13.87
N PRO A 74 1.26 17.86 -14.57
CA PRO A 74 1.73 16.56 -14.97
C PRO A 74 3.00 16.61 -15.84
N SER A 75 3.90 15.67 -15.59
CA SER A 75 5.15 15.49 -16.33
C SER A 75 5.32 14.03 -16.74
N ASN A 76 6.03 13.81 -17.85
CA ASN A 76 6.35 12.47 -18.34
C ASN A 76 7.52 11.82 -17.58
N ALA A 77 8.23 12.58 -16.75
CA ALA A 77 9.37 12.12 -15.95
C ALA A 77 9.49 12.91 -14.63
N ALA A 78 10.28 12.38 -13.70
CA ALA A 78 10.61 13.09 -12.46
C ALA A 78 11.26 14.45 -12.75
N VAL A 79 10.84 15.47 -12.00
CA VAL A 79 11.34 16.85 -12.10
C VAL A 79 11.92 17.25 -10.77
N LYS A 80 13.11 17.86 -10.77
CA LYS A 80 13.76 18.34 -9.55
C LYS A 80 12.83 19.31 -8.80
N GLY A 81 12.58 19.01 -7.52
CA GLY A 81 11.65 19.80 -6.69
C GLY A 81 10.17 19.54 -6.97
N GLY A 82 9.87 18.57 -7.84
CA GLY A 82 8.52 18.12 -8.13
C GLY A 82 8.05 17.02 -7.17
N TYR A 83 7.03 16.30 -7.63
CA TYR A 83 6.31 15.28 -6.88
C TYR A 83 6.00 14.09 -7.76
N TYR A 84 5.61 12.99 -7.15
CA TYR A 84 5.02 11.89 -7.88
C TYR A 84 3.91 11.23 -7.08
N ARG A 85 2.97 10.64 -7.81
CA ARG A 85 1.85 9.89 -7.25
C ARG A 85 2.06 8.42 -7.50
N GLN A 86 2.02 7.62 -6.47
CA GLN A 86 2.01 6.17 -6.57
C GLN A 86 0.58 5.63 -6.57
N LEU A 87 0.34 4.58 -7.35
CA LEU A 87 -0.85 3.76 -7.23
C LEU A 87 -0.58 2.61 -6.25
N LEU A 88 -1.30 2.60 -5.13
CA LEU A 88 -1.18 1.53 -4.12
C LEU A 88 -2.09 0.34 -4.44
N SER A 89 -3.35 0.62 -4.80
CA SER A 89 -4.29 -0.41 -5.22
C SER A 89 -5.47 0.17 -6.00
N ARG A 90 -6.23 -0.70 -6.67
CA ARG A 90 -7.52 -0.37 -7.30
C ARG A 90 -8.63 -0.99 -6.46
N GLN A 91 -9.61 -0.20 -6.03
CA GLN A 91 -10.69 -0.63 -5.14
C GLN A 91 -12.04 -0.14 -5.68
N GLY A 92 -12.92 -1.07 -6.09
CA GLY A 92 -14.35 -0.77 -6.33
C GLY A 92 -14.65 0.42 -7.27
N GLY A 93 -13.79 0.71 -8.24
CA GLY A 93 -13.91 1.86 -9.16
C GLY A 93 -13.08 3.09 -8.77
N GLY A 94 -12.50 3.12 -7.58
CA GLY A 94 -11.53 4.11 -7.12
C GLY A 94 -10.08 3.63 -7.17
N TYR A 95 -9.17 4.58 -7.00
CA TYR A 95 -7.73 4.37 -7.02
C TYR A 95 -7.16 4.83 -5.69
N LEU A 96 -6.66 3.89 -4.90
CA LEU A 96 -5.95 4.22 -3.67
C LEU A 96 -4.54 4.67 -4.07
N VAL A 97 -4.24 5.94 -3.85
CA VAL A 97 -2.99 6.56 -4.26
C VAL A 97 -2.33 7.27 -3.09
N GLN A 98 -1.05 7.59 -3.25
CA GLN A 98 -0.31 8.37 -2.28
C GLN A 98 0.70 9.26 -2.99
N ASP A 99 0.85 10.50 -2.52
CA ASP A 99 1.76 11.46 -3.09
C ASP A 99 3.08 11.51 -2.31
N PHE A 100 4.17 11.74 -3.04
CA PHE A 100 5.54 11.81 -2.55
C PHE A 100 6.27 13.01 -3.15
N TYR A 101 7.26 13.53 -2.43
CA TYR A 101 8.27 14.42 -2.99
C TYR A 101 9.16 13.65 -3.96
N GLU A 102 9.74 14.30 -4.97
CA GLU A 102 10.68 13.67 -5.90
C GLU A 102 11.84 12.94 -5.18
N THR A 103 12.22 13.41 -4.00
CA THR A 103 13.25 12.80 -3.15
C THR A 103 12.78 11.57 -2.34
N GLY A 104 11.53 11.12 -2.53
CA GLY A 104 10.96 9.89 -1.97
C GLY A 104 10.27 10.03 -0.61
N GLN A 105 10.32 11.21 0.04
CA GLN A 105 9.58 11.45 1.27
C GLN A 105 8.08 11.54 0.97
N LYS A 106 7.28 11.08 1.93
CA LYS A 106 5.83 11.17 1.87
C LYS A 106 5.36 12.63 1.81
N ARG A 107 4.45 12.92 0.88
CA ARG A 107 3.75 14.20 0.74
C ARG A 107 2.31 14.14 1.26
N SER A 108 1.65 12.99 1.18
CA SER A 108 0.29 12.78 1.69
C SER A 108 0.11 11.45 2.40
N ASP A 109 -0.94 11.33 3.22
CA ASP A 109 -1.54 10.02 3.53
C ASP A 109 -2.10 9.39 2.25
N ALA A 110 -2.32 8.07 2.28
CA ALA A 110 -3.02 7.38 1.20
C ALA A 110 -4.46 7.90 1.11
N MET A 111 -4.92 8.18 -0.11
CA MET A 111 -6.26 8.70 -0.37
C MET A 111 -6.91 7.99 -1.55
N LEU A 112 -8.24 7.85 -1.50
CA LEU A 112 -9.01 7.25 -2.58
C LEU A 112 -9.45 8.34 -3.56
N LEU A 113 -9.01 8.23 -4.80
CA LEU A 113 -9.36 9.16 -5.88
C LEU A 113 -10.20 8.49 -6.97
N ALA A 114 -11.01 9.30 -7.65
CA ALA A 114 -11.65 8.93 -8.91
C ALA A 114 -10.65 8.99 -10.07
N ARG A 115 -10.97 8.32 -11.18
CA ARG A 115 -10.07 8.19 -12.35
C ARG A 115 -9.64 9.55 -12.93
N ASP A 116 -10.58 10.46 -13.07
CA ASP A 116 -10.41 11.81 -13.61
C ASP A 116 -9.54 12.71 -12.73
N ALA A 117 -9.46 12.41 -11.43
CA ALA A 117 -8.65 13.14 -10.47
C ALA A 117 -7.18 12.67 -10.40
N LEU A 118 -6.83 11.54 -11.04
CA LEU A 118 -5.51 10.92 -10.90
C LEU A 118 -4.35 11.82 -11.35
N TYR A 119 -4.57 12.63 -12.39
CA TYR A 119 -3.58 13.55 -12.97
C TYR A 119 -3.70 14.98 -12.45
N ASN A 120 -4.49 15.21 -11.39
CA ASN A 120 -4.52 16.48 -10.67
C ASN A 120 -3.73 16.32 -9.36
N PHE A 121 -2.62 17.05 -9.24
CA PHE A 121 -1.79 17.02 -8.03
C PHE A 121 -2.58 17.49 -6.80
N ARG A 122 -3.43 18.51 -6.95
CA ARG A 122 -4.26 19.07 -5.87
C ARG A 122 -5.57 18.30 -5.64
N ALA A 123 -5.68 17.09 -6.19
CA ALA A 123 -6.82 16.22 -5.94
C ALA A 123 -6.97 15.88 -4.45
N HIS A 124 -8.20 15.66 -4.03
CA HIS A 124 -8.57 15.29 -2.68
C HIS A 124 -9.58 14.14 -2.71
N PRO A 125 -9.71 13.36 -1.63
CA PRO A 125 -10.71 12.30 -1.57
C PRO A 125 -12.13 12.87 -1.66
N GLN A 126 -13.05 12.06 -2.18
CA GLN A 126 -14.49 12.37 -2.13
C GLN A 126 -14.99 12.37 -0.68
N ASN A 127 -14.53 11.39 0.11
CA ASN A 127 -14.87 11.25 1.51
C ASN A 127 -13.61 10.88 2.30
N GLY A 128 -13.41 11.52 3.45
CA GLY A 128 -12.29 11.24 4.35
C GLY A 128 -11.31 12.41 4.50
N VAL A 129 -10.15 12.13 5.09
CA VAL A 129 -9.17 13.16 5.45
C VAL A 129 -8.00 13.15 4.46
N LEU A 130 -7.66 14.32 3.93
CA LEU A 130 -6.39 14.61 3.28
C LEU A 130 -5.42 15.16 4.31
N THR A 131 -4.46 14.34 4.74
CA THR A 131 -3.30 14.81 5.50
C THR A 131 -2.15 15.07 4.54
N THR A 132 -1.53 16.24 4.68
CA THR A 132 -0.45 16.69 3.80
C THR A 132 0.77 17.09 4.62
N TYR A 133 1.95 16.64 4.21
CA TYR A 133 3.20 16.75 4.97
C TYR A 133 4.24 17.61 4.27
N ALA A 134 4.98 18.42 5.02
CA ALA A 134 6.20 19.09 4.59
C ALA A 134 7.31 18.06 4.33
N ILE A 135 8.35 18.45 3.60
CA ILE A 135 9.47 17.55 3.25
C ILE A 135 10.22 17.02 4.48
N ASN A 136 10.17 17.76 5.59
CA ASN A 136 10.73 17.35 6.88
C ASN A 136 9.81 16.39 7.68
N GLY A 137 8.65 16.03 7.14
CA GLY A 137 7.69 15.12 7.77
C GLY A 137 6.66 15.80 8.68
N ASN A 138 6.73 17.11 8.91
CA ASN A 138 5.73 17.82 9.69
C ASN A 138 4.40 17.92 8.92
N ILE A 139 3.27 17.90 9.62
CA ILE A 139 1.97 18.16 8.99
C ILE A 139 1.92 19.62 8.56
N LEU A 140 1.57 19.86 7.28
CA LEU A 140 1.24 21.21 6.78
C LEU A 140 -0.23 21.52 6.97
N TYR A 141 -1.10 20.55 6.71
CA TYR A 141 -2.54 20.68 6.94
C TYR A 141 -3.23 19.33 6.93
N GLN A 142 -4.40 19.31 7.54
CA GLN A 142 -5.38 18.23 7.47
C GLN A 142 -6.72 18.81 7.04
N GLN A 143 -7.28 18.26 5.97
CA GLN A 143 -8.57 18.70 5.41
C GLN A 143 -9.53 17.52 5.35
N ASN A 144 -10.70 17.65 5.95
CA ASN A 144 -11.73 16.63 5.94
C ASN A 144 -12.75 16.91 4.84
N PHE A 145 -13.10 15.90 4.05
CA PHE A 145 -14.01 15.99 2.92
C PHE A 145 -15.22 15.07 3.10
N ARG A 146 -16.39 15.56 2.69
CA ARG A 146 -17.63 14.80 2.52
C ARG A 146 -18.26 15.15 1.19
N ASP A 147 -18.55 14.15 0.37
CA ASP A 147 -19.10 14.31 -0.99
C ASP A 147 -18.33 15.35 -1.83
N GLY A 148 -17.00 15.30 -1.75
CA GLY A 148 -16.08 16.19 -2.46
C GLY A 148 -15.99 17.61 -1.90
N LYS A 149 -16.72 17.93 -0.82
CA LYS A 149 -16.71 19.24 -0.19
C LYS A 149 -15.88 19.21 1.09
N MET A 150 -15.03 20.21 1.28
CA MET A 150 -14.29 20.37 2.52
C MET A 150 -15.24 20.78 3.65
N VAL A 151 -15.23 20.02 4.75
CA VAL A 151 -16.09 20.27 5.92
C VAL A 151 -15.32 20.80 7.13
N SER A 152 -14.02 20.53 7.21
CA SER A 152 -13.14 21.09 8.24
C SER A 152 -11.68 21.09 7.78
N ALA A 153 -10.88 22.01 8.32
CA ALA A 153 -9.44 22.07 8.07
C ALA A 153 -8.66 22.45 9.34
N SER A 154 -7.47 21.89 9.47
CA SER A 154 -6.43 22.30 10.41
C SER A 154 -5.17 22.64 9.63
N TYR A 155 -4.49 23.72 10.01
CA TYR A 155 -3.27 24.23 9.39
C TYR A 155 -2.18 24.35 10.44
#